data_AF-A0A359I7S4-F1
#
_entry.id   AF-A0A359I7S4-F1
#
_cell.length_a   1.000
_cell.length_b   1.000
_cell.length_c   1.000
_cell.angle_alpha   90.00
_cell.angle_beta   90.00
_cell.angle_gamma   90.00
#
_symmetry.space_group_name_H-M   'P 1'
#
loop_
_entity.id
_entity.type
_entity.pdbx_description
1 polymer ?
#
loop_
_entity_poly.entity_id
_entity_poly.type
_entity_poly.pdbx_seq_one_letter_code
_entity_poly.pdbx_strand_id
1 'polypeptide(L)'
;MARIKPFKGVRPPRQFVEEVASRPYDVLNSEEARKEAEGNEKSLYHIIKPEIDFEPGFDEHDPAVYDKAVENFRKFQENGWLVQDDKENYYIYAQTM
;
A
#
# COMPACT_ATOMS: atom_id res chain seq x y z
N MET A 1 23.56 23.22 5.52
CA MET A 1 23.79 21.82 5.11
C MET A 1 22.57 21.01 5.51
N ALA A 2 21.98 20.25 4.58
CA ALA A 2 20.78 19.48 4.88
C ALA A 2 21.10 18.35 5.88
N ARG A 3 20.24 18.15 6.88
CA ARG A 3 20.29 16.99 7.79
C ARG A 3 19.28 15.96 7.30
N ILE A 4 19.75 14.80 6.85
CA ILE A 4 18.88 13.68 6.46
C ILE A 4 18.74 12.79 7.69
N LYS A 5 17.52 12.66 8.23
CA LYS A 5 17.25 11.82 9.39
C LYS A 5 16.83 10.42 8.91
N PRO A 6 17.52 9.33 9.34
CA PRO A 6 17.08 7.98 9.01
C PRO A 6 15.79 7.66 9.78
N PHE A 7 15.07 6.62 9.34
CA PHE A 7 13.82 6.20 9.98
C PHE A 7 13.62 4.69 9.85
N LYS A 8 12.68 4.15 10.62
CA LYS A 8 12.26 2.74 10.51
C LYS A 8 11.18 2.65 9.43
N GLY A 9 11.55 2.21 8.24
CA GLY A 9 10.64 2.05 7.11
C GLY A 9 9.67 0.89 7.33
N VAL A 10 8.44 1.06 6.84
CA VAL A 10 7.43 0.00 6.75
C VAL A 10 7.44 -0.51 5.32
N ARG A 11 7.79 -1.79 5.12
CA ARG A 11 8.02 -2.35 3.79
C ARG A 11 7.66 -3.84 3.73
N PRO A 12 7.40 -4.40 2.54
CA PRO A 12 7.12 -5.82 2.44
C PRO A 12 8.40 -6.66 2.63
N PRO A 13 8.28 -7.82 3.31
CA PRO A 13 9.30 -8.86 3.25
C PRO A 13 9.55 -9.29 1.80
N ARG A 14 10.79 -9.74 1.51
CA ARG A 14 11.23 -10.07 0.14
C ARG A 14 10.30 -11.03 -0.61
N GLN A 15 9.74 -12.01 0.10
CA GLN A 15 8.84 -13.01 -0.48
C GLN A 15 7.48 -12.47 -0.91
N PHE A 16 7.04 -11.32 -0.38
CA PHE A 16 5.74 -10.70 -0.68
C PHE A 16 5.87 -9.47 -1.58
N VAL A 17 7.08 -9.12 -2.05
CA VAL A 17 7.30 -7.88 -2.82
C VAL A 17 6.42 -7.82 -4.08
N GLU A 18 6.33 -8.92 -4.83
CA GLU A 18 5.55 -8.96 -6.07
C GLU A 18 4.04 -8.91 -5.82
N GLU A 19 3.58 -9.48 -4.71
CA GLU A 19 2.16 -9.48 -4.34
C GLU A 19 1.74 -8.12 -3.74
N VAL A 20 2.64 -7.42 -3.06
CA VAL A 20 2.36 -6.11 -2.45
C VAL A 20 2.53 -4.97 -3.43
N ALA A 21 3.47 -5.07 -4.37
CA ALA A 21 3.72 -4.00 -5.33
C ALA A 21 2.47 -3.66 -6.14
N SER A 22 2.21 -2.36 -6.29
CA SER A 22 1.12 -1.82 -7.09
C SER A 22 1.63 -0.68 -7.96
N ARG A 23 0.88 -0.33 -9.01
CA ARG A 23 1.14 0.91 -9.74
C ARG A 23 0.78 2.11 -8.86
N PRO A 24 1.30 3.31 -9.17
CA PRO A 24 0.88 4.53 -8.50
C PRO A 24 -0.64 4.74 -8.59
N TYR A 25 -1.26 5.32 -7.55
CA TYR A 25 -2.72 5.48 -7.47
C TYR A 25 -3.31 6.42 -8.54
N ASP A 26 -2.48 7.27 -9.15
CA ASP A 26 -2.85 8.28 -10.13
C ASP A 26 -2.80 7.77 -11.58
N VAL A 27 -2.27 6.56 -11.83
CA VAL A 27 -2.17 5.99 -13.18
C VAL A 27 -3.31 5.03 -13.53
N LEU A 28 -4.28 4.85 -12.65
CA LEU A 28 -5.44 4.00 -12.88
C LEU A 28 -6.68 4.42 -12.07
N ASN A 29 -7.87 4.05 -12.55
CA ASN A 29 -9.13 4.27 -11.85
C ASN A 29 -9.48 3.10 -10.90
N SER A 30 -10.54 3.25 -10.11
CA SER A 30 -10.94 2.26 -9.10
C SER A 30 -11.41 0.91 -9.70
N GLU A 31 -11.94 0.90 -10.93
CA GLU A 31 -12.30 -0.37 -11.60
C GLU A 31 -11.05 -1.14 -12.04
N GLU A 32 -10.05 -0.44 -12.57
CA GLU A 32 -8.76 -1.02 -12.94
C GLU A 32 -8.02 -1.55 -11.70
N ALA A 33 -8.04 -0.80 -10.60
CA ALA A 33 -7.43 -1.20 -9.33
C ALA A 33 -8.06 -2.47 -8.78
N ARG A 34 -9.40 -2.54 -8.82
CA ARG A 34 -10.17 -3.71 -8.39
C ARG A 34 -9.82 -4.95 -9.20
N LYS A 35 -9.70 -4.82 -10.52
CA LYS A 35 -9.29 -5.93 -11.40
C LYS A 35 -7.86 -6.39 -11.13
N GLU A 36 -6.93 -5.46 -10.89
CA GLU A 36 -5.54 -5.82 -10.58
C GLU A 36 -5.34 -6.42 -9.18
N ALA A 37 -6.18 -6.04 -8.22
CA ALA A 37 -6.18 -6.61 -6.87
C ALA A 37 -6.97 -7.93 -6.77
N GLU A 38 -7.71 -8.33 -7.81
CA GLU A 38 -8.57 -9.51 -7.78
C GLU A 38 -7.79 -10.78 -7.43
N GLY A 39 -8.21 -11.47 -6.37
CA GLY A 39 -7.55 -12.69 -5.88
C GLY A 39 -6.23 -12.46 -5.13
N ASN A 40 -5.81 -11.19 -4.92
CA ASN A 40 -4.60 -10.84 -4.19
C ASN A 40 -4.89 -9.90 -3.02
N GLU A 41 -5.16 -10.49 -1.85
CA GLU A 41 -5.39 -9.73 -0.61
C GLU A 41 -4.19 -8.89 -0.15
N LYS A 42 -2.99 -9.14 -0.69
CA LYS A 42 -1.76 -8.40 -0.34
C LYS A 42 -1.53 -7.18 -1.22
N SER A 43 -2.37 -6.95 -2.23
CA SER A 43 -2.21 -5.81 -3.13
C SER A 43 -2.28 -4.49 -2.36
N LEU A 44 -1.27 -3.63 -2.52
CA LEU A 44 -1.24 -2.34 -1.83
C LEU A 44 -2.42 -1.43 -2.21
N TYR A 45 -3.15 -1.73 -3.31
CA TYR A 45 -4.40 -1.03 -3.65
C TYR A 45 -5.45 -1.06 -2.54
N HIS A 46 -5.50 -2.11 -1.70
CA HIS A 46 -6.39 -2.14 -0.54
C HIS A 46 -6.09 -1.00 0.47
N ILE A 47 -4.88 -0.41 0.43
CA ILE A 47 -4.50 0.73 1.29
C ILE A 47 -4.54 2.05 0.52
N ILE A 48 -4.06 2.08 -0.72
CA ILE A 48 -3.91 3.34 -1.49
C ILE A 48 -5.13 3.70 -2.35
N LYS A 49 -6.01 2.73 -2.63
CA LYS A 49 -7.32 2.90 -3.28
C LYS A 49 -8.36 2.04 -2.55
N PRO A 50 -8.63 2.31 -1.24
CA PRO A 50 -9.46 1.44 -0.41
C PRO A 50 -10.91 1.37 -0.87
N GLU A 51 -11.37 2.28 -1.72
CA GLU A 51 -12.70 2.25 -2.33
C GLU A 51 -12.95 0.98 -3.16
N ILE A 52 -11.89 0.25 -3.56
CA ILE A 52 -12.03 -1.05 -4.23
C ILE A 52 -12.60 -2.15 -3.33
N ASP A 53 -12.62 -1.97 -2.01
CA ASP A 53 -13.20 -2.92 -1.07
C ASP A 53 -14.69 -2.68 -0.82
N PHE A 54 -15.25 -1.65 -1.43
CA PHE A 54 -16.67 -1.32 -1.40
C PHE A 54 -17.33 -1.71 -2.73
N GLU A 55 -18.65 -1.60 -2.80
CA GLU A 55 -19.39 -1.79 -4.05
C GLU A 55 -18.94 -0.78 -5.13
N PRO A 56 -18.97 -1.16 -6.41
CA PRO A 56 -18.67 -0.23 -7.50
C PRO A 56 -19.53 1.04 -7.43
N GLY A 57 -18.88 2.21 -7.56
CA GLY A 57 -19.54 3.51 -7.47
C GLY A 57 -19.66 4.08 -6.06
N PHE A 58 -19.10 3.42 -5.04
CA PHE A 58 -18.91 4.02 -3.71
C PHE A 58 -18.04 5.28 -3.81
N ASP A 59 -18.39 6.31 -3.05
CA ASP A 59 -17.66 7.58 -3.06
C ASP A 59 -16.26 7.39 -2.46
N GLU A 60 -15.22 7.63 -3.25
CA GLU A 60 -13.82 7.52 -2.84
C GLU A 60 -13.42 8.54 -1.77
N HIS A 61 -14.24 9.58 -1.56
CA HIS A 61 -14.03 10.61 -0.53
C HIS A 61 -14.85 10.38 0.73
N ASP A 62 -15.67 9.33 0.80
CA ASP A 62 -16.43 9.02 1.99
C ASP A 62 -15.49 8.69 3.17
N PRO A 63 -15.76 9.19 4.39
CA PRO A 63 -14.97 8.87 5.58
C PRO A 63 -14.70 7.36 5.79
N ALA A 64 -15.66 6.50 5.41
CA ALA A 64 -15.53 5.05 5.51
C ALA A 64 -14.37 4.49 4.66
N VAL A 65 -14.01 5.13 3.54
CA VAL A 65 -12.87 4.74 2.69
C VAL A 65 -11.56 4.93 3.45
N TYR A 66 -11.41 6.04 4.17
CA TYR A 66 -10.24 6.29 5.01
C TYR A 66 -10.15 5.32 6.18
N ASP A 67 -11.29 5.02 6.82
CA ASP A 67 -11.35 4.01 7.89
C ASP A 67 -10.94 2.63 7.38
N LYS A 68 -11.39 2.25 6.17
CA LYS A 68 -10.97 1.01 5.50
C LYS A 68 -9.48 1.00 5.19
N ALA A 69 -8.90 2.12 4.76
CA ALA A 69 -7.45 2.25 4.55
C ALA A 69 -6.67 1.93 5.84
N VAL A 70 -7.13 2.45 6.98
CA VAL A 70 -6.52 2.21 8.30
C VAL A 70 -6.67 0.75 8.73
N GLU A 71 -7.85 0.16 8.54
CA GLU A 71 -8.11 -1.26 8.79
C GLU A 71 -7.16 -2.15 7.98
N ASN A 72 -7.07 -1.90 6.67
CA ASN A 72 -6.22 -2.67 5.76
C ASN A 72 -4.74 -2.48 6.08
N PHE A 73 -4.29 -1.28 6.42
CA PHE A 73 -2.91 -1.05 6.84
C PHE A 73 -2.56 -1.87 8.09
N ARG A 74 -3.45 -1.92 9.09
CA ARG A 74 -3.27 -2.78 10.27
C ARG A 74 -3.26 -4.26 9.90
N LYS A 75 -4.21 -4.72 9.05
CA LYS A 75 -4.24 -6.09 8.55
C LYS A 75 -2.92 -6.49 7.88
N PHE A 76 -2.32 -5.60 7.07
CA PHE A 76 -1.04 -5.85 6.42
C PHE A 76 0.10 -6.01 7.43
N GLN A 77 0.10 -5.23 8.50
CA GLN A 77 1.11 -5.35 9.57
C GLN A 77 0.92 -6.63 10.40
N GLU A 78 -0.32 -6.95 10.78
CA GLU A 78 -0.66 -8.16 11.55
C GLU A 78 -0.31 -9.45 10.80
N ASN A 79 -0.55 -9.48 9.49
CA ASN A 79 -0.20 -10.63 8.63
C ASN A 79 1.27 -10.66 8.21
N GLY A 80 2.07 -9.66 8.61
CA GLY A 80 3.48 -9.55 8.24
C GLY A 80 3.73 -9.27 6.76
N TRP A 81 2.72 -8.78 6.03
CA TRP A 81 2.87 -8.34 4.63
C TRP A 81 3.54 -6.98 4.53
N LEU A 82 3.43 -6.17 5.58
CA LEU A 82 4.24 -4.97 5.80
C LEU A 82 4.87 -5.05 7.17
N VAL A 83 6.19 -4.94 7.23
CA VAL A 83 6.95 -5.02 8.48
C VAL A 83 7.76 -3.74 8.65
N GLN A 84 7.73 -3.20 9.86
CA GLN A 84 8.57 -2.07 10.22
C GLN A 84 9.98 -2.56 10.53
N ASP A 85 10.99 -1.96 9.92
CA ASP A 85 12.39 -2.33 10.18
C ASP A 85 12.77 -2.07 11.66
N ASP A 86 13.59 -2.95 12.25
CA ASP A 86 13.98 -2.86 13.66
C ASP A 86 14.87 -1.65 13.98
N LYS A 87 15.58 -1.13 12.97
CA LYS A 87 16.58 -0.07 13.07
C LYS A 87 16.28 1.03 12.07
N GLU A 88 16.74 2.24 12.37
CA GLU A 88 16.65 3.35 11.43
C GLU A 88 17.62 3.13 10.27
N ASN A 89 17.13 3.25 9.03
CA ASN A 89 17.93 3.13 7.82
C ASN A 89 17.77 4.36 6.92
N TYR A 90 18.69 4.50 5.98
CA TYR A 90 18.49 5.34 4.80
C TYR A 90 17.98 4.44 3.67
N TYR A 91 16.91 4.88 3.00
CA TYR A 91 16.30 4.16 1.89
C TYR A 91 16.63 4.90 0.60
N ILE A 92 17.12 4.17 -0.39
CA ILE A 92 17.44 4.69 -1.71
C ILE A 92 16.48 4.02 -2.69
N TYR A 93 15.64 4.82 -3.32
CA TYR A 93 14.85 4.39 -4.46
C TYR A 93 15.64 4.64 -5.74
N ALA A 94 15.67 3.64 -6.61
CA ALA A 94 16.26 3.75 -7.93
C ALA A 94 15.26 3.22 -8.96
N GLN A 95 15.04 4.00 -10.01
CA GLN A 95 14.28 3.60 -11.17
C GLN A 95 15.26 3.31 -12.31
N THR A 96 15.22 2.10 -12.86
CA THR A 96 15.96 1.74 -14.07
C THR A 96 15.02 1.88 -15.27
N MET A 97 15.51 2.51 -16.34
CA MET A 97 14.79 2.58 -17.63
C MET A 97 14.84 1.25 -18.37
#